data_AF-A0A1F7QYI5-F1
#
_entry.id   AF-A0A1F7QYI5-F1
#
_cell.length_a   1.000
_cell.length_b   1.000
_cell.length_c   1.000
_cell.angle_alpha   90.00
_cell.angle_beta   90.00
_cell.angle_gamma   90.00
#
_symmetry.space_group_name_H-M   'P 1'
#
loop_
_entity.id
_entity.type
_entity.pdbx_description
1 polymer ?
#
loop_
_entity_poly.entity_id
_entity_poly.type
_entity_poly.pdbx_seq_one_letter_code
_entity_poly.pdbx_strand_id
1 'polypeptide(L)'
;MTFLVYILVLFGAYALGRIGHVLVGHLNSPHHWILGIISLVFGIVYHNYDLGIYLILFGVGHTTSDLKDMLELKFWGCDEPGPKKFWGID
;
A
#
# COMPACT_ATOMS: atom_id res chain seq x y z
N MET A 1 -16.88 10.75 -10.89
CA MET A 1 -15.91 9.75 -11.39
C MET A 1 -16.62 8.52 -11.93
N THR A 2 -16.02 7.82 -12.88
CA THR A 2 -16.49 6.48 -13.30
C THR A 2 -15.90 5.41 -12.37
N PHE A 3 -16.67 4.35 -12.12
CA PHE A 3 -16.24 3.20 -11.30
C PHE A 3 -14.91 2.59 -11.74
N LEU A 4 -14.64 2.60 -13.05
CA LEU A 4 -13.39 2.15 -13.64
C LEU A 4 -12.16 2.90 -13.08
N VAL A 5 -12.27 4.22 -12.86
CA VAL A 5 -11.17 5.01 -12.30
C VAL A 5 -10.82 4.54 -10.90
N TYR A 6 -11.81 4.19 -10.08
CA TYR A 6 -11.56 3.71 -8.72
C TYR A 6 -10.84 2.37 -8.70
N ILE A 7 -11.23 1.45 -9.59
CA ILE A 7 -10.53 0.17 -9.74
C ILE A 7 -9.08 0.40 -10.18
N LEU A 8 -8.85 1.28 -11.14
CA LEU A 8 -7.50 1.57 -11.63
C LEU A 8 -6.62 2.20 -10.55
N VAL A 9 -7.16 3.10 -9.73
CA VAL A 9 -6.42 3.70 -8.60
C VAL A 9 -6.09 2.64 -7.56
N LEU A 10 -7.05 1.80 -7.17
CA LEU A 10 -6.85 0.75 -6.17
C LEU A 10 -5.81 -0.28 -6.66
N PHE A 11 -5.95 -0.75 -7.91
CA PHE A 11 -5.01 -1.69 -8.50
C PHE A 11 -3.61 -1.08 -8.71
N GLY A 12 -3.55 0.17 -9.17
CA GLY A 12 -2.30 0.91 -9.32
C GLY A 12 -1.57 1.09 -7.99
N ALA A 13 -2.30 1.41 -6.92
CA ALA A 13 -1.73 1.56 -5.59
C ALA A 13 -1.19 0.24 -5.02
N TYR A 14 -1.91 -0.86 -5.23
CA TYR A 14 -1.43 -2.21 -4.92
C TYR A 14 -0.14 -2.52 -5.70
N ALA A 15 -0.14 -2.31 -7.02
CA ALA A 15 1.03 -2.57 -7.85
C ALA A 15 2.25 -1.73 -7.42
N LEU A 16 2.05 -0.45 -7.07
CA LEU A 16 3.11 0.40 -6.55
C LEU A 16 3.69 -0.10 -5.23
N GLY A 17 2.85 -0.60 -4.32
CA GLY A 17 3.32 -1.22 -3.08
C GLY A 17 4.14 -2.49 -3.34
N ARG A 18 3.73 -3.34 -4.28
CA ARG A 18 4.51 -4.51 -4.72
C ARG A 18 5.84 -4.12 -5.38
N ILE A 19 5.85 -3.06 -6.19
CA ILE A 19 7.08 -2.52 -6.77
C ILE A 19 8.03 -2.04 -5.67
N GLY A 20 7.52 -1.31 -4.67
CA GLY A 20 8.28 -0.87 -3.50
C GLY A 20 8.88 -2.05 -2.75
N HIS A 21 8.07 -3.05 -2.43
CA HIS A 21 8.52 -4.29 -1.77
C HIS A 21 9.64 -4.99 -2.58
N VAL A 22 9.47 -5.15 -3.89
CA VAL A 22 10.47 -5.85 -4.74
C VAL A 22 11.77 -5.05 -4.89
N LEU A 23 11.68 -3.74 -5.15
CA LEU A 23 12.85 -2.93 -5.49
C LEU A 23 13.56 -2.38 -4.24
N VAL A 24 12.82 -2.08 -3.18
CA VAL A 24 13.30 -1.28 -2.04
C VAL A 24 13.27 -2.06 -0.74
N GLY A 25 12.54 -3.18 -0.65
CA GLY A 25 12.42 -3.97 0.58
C GLY A 25 13.73 -4.58 1.12
N HIS A 26 14.84 -4.50 0.38
CA HIS A 26 16.18 -4.86 0.86
C HIS A 26 16.83 -3.75 1.71
N LEU A 27 16.23 -2.56 1.74
CA LEU A 27 16.66 -1.45 2.57
C LEU A 27 16.05 -1.59 3.97
N ASN A 28 16.81 -1.21 4.98
CA ASN A 28 16.30 -1.11 6.35
C ASN A 28 15.44 0.16 6.49
N SER A 29 14.15 0.06 6.22
CA SER A 29 13.22 1.18 6.15
C SER A 29 11.88 0.85 6.82
N PRO A 30 10.95 1.83 6.96
CA PRO A 30 9.58 1.52 7.35
C PRO A 30 8.95 0.54 6.36
N HIS A 31 8.11 -0.38 6.85
CA HIS A 31 7.32 -1.23 5.97
C HIS A 31 6.28 -0.41 5.19
N HIS A 32 5.96 -0.89 3.99
CA HIS A 32 5.22 -0.12 2.99
C HIS A 32 3.76 0.08 3.40
N TRP A 33 3.19 -0.85 4.18
CA TRP A 33 1.82 -0.71 4.70
C TRP A 33 1.62 0.57 5.54
N ILE A 34 2.67 1.12 6.17
CA ILE A 34 2.57 2.34 6.98
C ILE A 34 2.14 3.53 6.11
N LEU A 35 2.69 3.66 4.90
CA LEU A 35 2.29 4.72 3.96
C LEU A 35 0.84 4.55 3.51
N GLY A 36 0.38 3.30 3.39
CA GLY A 36 -1.01 2.97 3.11
C GLY A 36 -1.96 3.42 4.23
N ILE A 37 -1.60 3.15 5.50
CA ILE A 37 -2.37 3.59 6.67
C ILE A 37 -2.39 5.12 6.80
N ILE A 38 -1.25 5.78 6.59
CA ILE A 38 -1.19 7.25 6.60
C ILE A 38 -2.16 7.81 5.54
N SER A 39 -2.12 7.26 4.32
CA SER A 39 -3.03 7.68 3.25
C SER A 39 -4.50 7.43 3.60
N LEU A 40 -4.82 6.30 4.25
CA LEU A 40 -6.17 6.01 4.75
C LEU A 40 -6.63 7.05 5.77
N VAL A 41 -5.80 7.37 6.76
CA VAL A 41 -6.14 8.36 7.80
C VAL A 41 -6.42 9.72 7.17
N PHE A 42 -5.52 10.20 6.31
CA PHE A 42 -5.75 11.47 5.60
C PHE A 42 -6.99 11.39 4.69
N GLY A 43 -7.18 10.30 3.98
CA GLY A 43 -8.34 10.10 3.13
C GLY A 43 -9.67 10.15 3.89
N ILE A 44 -9.74 9.55 5.08
CA ILE A 44 -10.92 9.60 5.96
C ILE A 44 -11.16 11.01 6.47
N VAL A 45 -10.12 11.74 6.88
CA VAL A 45 -10.25 13.13 7.35
C VAL A 45 -10.77 14.04 6.22
N TYR A 46 -10.32 13.82 4.99
CA TYR A 46 -10.69 14.62 3.81
C TYR A 46 -11.75 13.96 2.92
N HIS A 47 -12.57 13.02 3.43
CA HIS A 47 -13.51 12.22 2.63
C HIS A 47 -14.56 13.05 1.86
N ASN A 48 -14.83 14.28 2.29
CA ASN A 48 -15.74 15.21 1.61
C ASN A 48 -15.17 15.77 0.29
N TYR A 49 -13.89 15.53 0.02
CA TYR A 49 -13.20 15.94 -1.21
C TYR A 49 -12.86 14.72 -2.06
N ASP A 50 -12.87 14.87 -3.38
CA ASP A 50 -12.48 13.81 -4.32
C ASP A 50 -11.08 13.24 -4.00
N LEU A 51 -10.15 14.11 -3.57
CA LEU A 51 -8.82 13.70 -3.13
C LEU A 51 -8.87 12.74 -1.94
N GLY A 52 -9.81 12.92 -1.01
CA GLY A 52 -9.99 12.01 0.13
C GLY A 52 -10.37 10.61 -0.32
N ILE A 53 -11.29 10.50 -1.29
CA ILE A 53 -11.67 9.21 -1.88
C ILE A 53 -10.47 8.54 -2.56
N TYR A 54 -9.66 9.30 -3.31
CA TYR A 54 -8.44 8.77 -3.94
C TYR A 54 -7.41 8.29 -2.91
N LEU A 55 -7.23 9.04 -1.82
CA LEU A 55 -6.32 8.65 -0.73
C LEU A 55 -6.81 7.38 -0.01
N ILE A 56 -8.12 7.23 0.17
CA ILE A 56 -8.70 5.99 0.72
C ILE A 56 -8.39 4.81 -0.22
N LEU A 57 -8.71 4.95 -1.51
CA LEU A 57 -8.47 3.87 -2.49
C LEU A 57 -6.99 3.52 -2.61
N PHE A 58 -6.13 4.54 -2.64
CA PHE A 58 -4.68 4.37 -2.63
C PHE A 58 -4.23 3.64 -1.38
N GLY A 59 -4.67 4.10 -0.20
CA GLY A 59 -4.29 3.52 1.08
C GLY A 59 -4.77 2.07 1.22
N VAL A 60 -5.99 1.73 0.78
CA VAL A 60 -6.48 0.33 0.73
C VAL A 60 -5.58 -0.52 -0.17
N GLY A 61 -5.35 -0.10 -1.42
CA GLY A 61 -4.54 -0.87 -2.37
C GLY A 61 -3.11 -1.06 -1.88
N HIS A 62 -2.47 0.01 -1.41
CA HIS A 62 -1.08 -0.02 -0.94
C HIS A 62 -0.92 -0.87 0.32
N THR A 63 -1.81 -0.73 1.31
CA THR A 63 -1.80 -1.55 2.53
C THR A 63 -2.01 -3.03 2.20
N THR A 64 -2.92 -3.35 1.27
CA THR A 64 -3.19 -4.73 0.86
C THR A 64 -1.98 -5.41 0.24
N SER A 65 -1.09 -4.65 -0.40
CA SER A 65 0.12 -5.20 -1.02
C SER A 65 1.15 -5.75 -0.02
N ASP A 66 1.02 -5.34 1.25
CA ASP A 66 1.94 -5.57 2.37
C ASP A 66 1.11 -5.96 3.62
N LEU A 67 0.02 -6.71 3.38
CA LEU A 67 -1.01 -7.01 4.37
C LEU A 67 -0.53 -7.94 5.48
N LYS A 68 0.31 -8.93 5.17
CA LYS A 68 0.79 -9.87 6.20
C LYS A 68 1.80 -9.18 7.11
N ASP A 69 2.69 -8.33 6.60
CA ASP A 69 3.57 -7.50 7.42
C ASP A 69 2.79 -6.50 8.30
N MET A 70 1.67 -5.96 7.78
CA MET A 70 0.74 -5.17 8.59
C MET A 70 0.11 -6.00 9.71
N LEU A 71 -0.37 -7.21 9.42
CA LEU A 71 -1.02 -8.10 10.40
C LEU A 71 -0.02 -8.56 11.47
N GLU A 72 1.25 -8.74 11.10
CA GLU A 72 2.35 -9.06 12.01
C GLU A 72 2.90 -7.81 12.74
N LEU A 73 2.35 -6.62 12.46
CA LEU A 73 2.76 -5.33 13.04
C LEU A 73 4.26 -5.05 12.87
N LYS A 74 4.83 -5.44 11.73
CA LYS A 74 6.21 -5.10 11.39
C LYS A 74 6.29 -3.66 10.95
N PHE A 75 6.83 -2.79 11.79
CA PHE A 75 6.92 -1.37 11.48
C PHE A 75 8.21 -0.99 10.73
N TRP A 76 9.30 -1.74 10.98
CA TRP A 76 10.62 -1.41 10.46
C TRP A 76 11.43 -2.69 10.23
N GLY A 77 12.17 -2.73 9.13
CA GLY A 77 13.06 -3.86 8.87
C GLY A 77 13.53 -3.94 7.43
N CYS A 78 14.14 -5.08 7.12
CA CYS A 78 14.50 -5.50 5.78
C CYS A 78 13.78 -6.82 5.53
N ASP A 79 13.31 -7.04 4.30
CA ASP A 79 12.66 -8.28 3.92
C ASP A 79 13.66 -9.44 3.91
N GLU A 80 13.16 -10.64 4.18
CA GLU A 80 13.99 -11.84 4.09
C GLU A 80 14.50 -12.04 2.66
N PRO A 81 15.79 -12.37 2.48
CA PRO A 81 16.35 -12.65 1.17
C PRO A 81 15.71 -13.92 0.58
N GLY A 82 15.09 -13.79 -0.60
CA GLY A 82 14.44 -14.91 -1.27
C GLY A 82 13.72 -14.51 -2.57
N PRO A 83 13.20 -15.47 -3.34
CA PRO A 83 12.43 -15.20 -4.55
C PRO A 83 11.12 -14.48 -4.20
N LYS A 84 11.03 -13.19 -4.53
CA LYS A 84 9.84 -12.37 -4.31
C LYS A 84 8.78 -12.65 -5.37
N LYS A 85 7.55 -12.92 -4.96
CA LYS A 85 6.40 -13.05 -5.88
C LYS A 85 5.82 -11.66 -6.12
N PHE A 86 5.80 -11.17 -7.36
CA PHE A 86 5.22 -9.85 -7.62
C PHE A 86 3.74 -9.77 -7.21
N TRP A 87 2.96 -10.80 -7.58
CA TRP A 87 1.57 -10.95 -7.16
C TRP A 87 1.52 -11.73 -5.84
N GLY A 88 1.34 -11.02 -4.74
CA GLY A 88 1.33 -11.56 -3.39
C GLY A 88 0.78 -10.57 -2.37
N ILE A 89 0.61 -11.05 -1.15
CA ILE A 89 0.36 -10.24 0.04
C ILE A 89 1.47 -10.65 1.01
N ASP A 90 2.43 -9.75 1.24
CA ASP A 90 3.56 -10.01 2.14
C ASP A 90 3.34 -9.37 3.50
#